data_AF-A0A5E4NH28-F1
#
_entry.id   AF-A0A5E4NH28-F1
#
_cell.length_a   1.000
_cell.length_b   1.000
_cell.length_c   1.000
_cell.angle_alpha   90.00
_cell.angle_beta   90.00
_cell.angle_gamma   90.00
#
_symmetry.space_group_name_H-M   'P 1'
#
loop_
_entity.id
_entity.type
_entity.pdbx_description
1 polymer ?
#
loop_
_entity_poly.entity_id
_entity_poly.type
_entity_poly.pdbx_seq_one_letter_code
_entity_poly.pdbx_strand_id
1 'polypeptide(L)'
;MDRLKSIYYRQDVLLNYLMDTIMIKNINEEKALRSVDIRSYFDIEEYQNQLESTKWLKIYENLFAVESLINLQLSSGHKFLNIGSGIGYISTLAGLLIGKNGVNHGIEVNERFVDLAREKLAEFNMNSAAIDHFDFCEPIFIHGNACELLSAGYYDRVYCEAAVPSDKLEFMKSLVKINGILVIPYKGFLWKMIRQNENEYNVKRINDILTYAFSDLIVRGPCCLTTVTFPPVKLLTLQELCRNQIRSSIRQNLQKERPELEIRTKCLDLNSEQPLVCEEDKAEEKFTFDVNFIDDYISFLEIMNRTDIHSIAGTSRIKTHTFGDLVEKNDKSGNDSIAKRENDSGAPHDTTIYHFIKDYRVNQLSRCLKEKIYSLSIPTQLKDFLTLLIFILLPNV
;
A
#
# COMPACT_ATOMS: atom_id res chain seq x y z
N MET A 1 -18.60 1.97 15.56
CA MET A 1 -17.24 1.63 16.02
C MET A 1 -16.89 0.15 15.78
N ASP A 2 -17.72 -0.81 16.21
CA ASP A 2 -17.36 -2.24 16.15
C ASP A 2 -17.20 -2.82 14.73
N ARG A 3 -17.95 -2.28 13.75
CA ARG A 3 -17.82 -2.66 12.33
C ARG A 3 -16.47 -2.23 11.75
N LEU A 4 -15.96 -1.04 12.10
CA LEU A 4 -14.66 -0.54 11.64
C LEU A 4 -13.49 -1.29 12.31
N LYS A 5 -13.64 -1.66 13.58
CA LYS A 5 -12.67 -2.52 14.28
C LYS A 5 -12.53 -3.88 13.58
N SER A 6 -13.62 -4.54 13.20
CA SER A 6 -13.55 -5.84 12.52
C SER A 6 -13.07 -5.76 11.06
N ILE A 7 -13.33 -4.64 10.37
CA ILE A 7 -12.86 -4.37 8.99
C ILE A 7 -11.33 -4.25 8.93
N TYR A 8 -10.68 -3.70 9.95
CA TYR A 8 -9.25 -3.38 9.87
C TYR A 8 -8.32 -4.53 10.29
N TYR A 9 -8.76 -5.43 11.19
CA TYR A 9 -7.95 -6.61 11.55
C TYR A 9 -7.72 -7.56 10.36
N ARG A 10 -8.52 -7.43 9.30
CA ARG A 10 -8.35 -8.18 8.06
C ARG A 10 -8.12 -7.21 6.90
N GLN A 11 -6.86 -7.12 6.46
CA GLN A 11 -6.44 -6.29 5.32
C GLN A 11 -7.39 -6.44 4.11
N ASP A 12 -7.83 -7.65 3.79
CA ASP A 12 -8.72 -7.88 2.65
C ASP A 12 -10.07 -7.15 2.78
N VAL A 13 -10.58 -6.99 4.00
CA VAL A 13 -11.83 -6.27 4.25
C VAL A 13 -11.62 -4.77 4.08
N LEU A 14 -10.51 -4.23 4.59
CA LEU A 14 -10.12 -2.84 4.33
C LEU A 14 -9.98 -2.59 2.83
N LEU A 15 -9.25 -3.44 2.11
CA LEU A 15 -9.08 -3.29 0.67
C LEU A 15 -10.42 -3.36 -0.07
N ASN A 16 -11.28 -4.32 0.27
CA ASN A 16 -12.63 -4.41 -0.30
C ASN A 16 -13.43 -3.12 -0.08
N TYR A 17 -13.34 -2.51 1.11
CA TYR A 17 -13.97 -1.22 1.39
C TYR A 17 -13.38 -0.10 0.53
N LEU A 18 -12.05 -0.01 0.39
CA LEU A 18 -11.40 0.99 -0.45
C LEU A 18 -11.74 0.83 -1.95
N MET A 19 -12.02 -0.40 -2.39
CA MET A 19 -12.55 -0.66 -3.73
C MET A 19 -13.97 -0.11 -3.89
N ASP A 20 -14.84 -0.38 -2.91
CA ASP A 20 -16.24 0.07 -2.93
C ASP A 20 -16.35 1.59 -2.91
N THR A 21 -15.41 2.28 -2.25
CA THR A 21 -15.31 3.73 -2.27
C THR A 21 -14.59 4.28 -3.50
N ILE A 22 -14.29 3.43 -4.50
CA ILE A 22 -13.71 3.82 -5.79
C ILE A 22 -12.32 4.47 -5.64
N MET A 23 -11.64 4.22 -4.51
CA MET A 23 -10.32 4.80 -4.24
C MET A 23 -9.23 4.07 -5.03
N ILE A 24 -9.25 2.74 -4.97
CA ILE A 24 -8.47 1.88 -5.85
C ILE A 24 -9.38 1.56 -7.04
N LYS A 25 -8.87 1.71 -8.27
CA LYS A 25 -9.63 1.36 -9.48
C LYS A 25 -8.85 0.47 -10.44
N ASN A 26 -7.55 0.32 -10.21
CA ASN A 26 -6.67 -0.39 -11.10
C ASN A 26 -6.44 -1.82 -10.57
N ILE A 27 -6.64 -2.80 -11.46
CA ILE A 27 -6.46 -4.21 -11.14
C ILE A 27 -5.04 -4.53 -10.66
N ASN A 28 -4.00 -3.88 -11.20
CA ASN A 28 -2.62 -4.11 -10.80
C ASN A 28 -2.33 -3.52 -9.41
N GLU A 29 -2.90 -2.36 -9.09
CA GLU A 29 -2.81 -1.75 -7.77
C GLU A 29 -3.47 -2.66 -6.72
N GLU A 30 -4.66 -3.18 -7.01
CA GLU A 30 -5.34 -4.12 -6.11
C GLU A 30 -4.52 -5.41 -5.93
N LYS A 31 -4.05 -6.02 -7.02
CA LYS A 31 -3.22 -7.24 -6.94
C LYS A 31 -1.97 -7.00 -6.09
N ALA A 32 -1.28 -5.86 -6.25
CA ALA A 32 -0.11 -5.52 -5.46
C ALA A 32 -0.46 -5.34 -3.97
N LEU A 33 -1.51 -4.57 -3.66
CA LEU A 33 -1.98 -4.32 -2.30
C LEU A 33 -2.39 -5.61 -1.57
N ARG A 34 -3.06 -6.53 -2.26
CA ARG A 34 -3.40 -7.86 -1.70
C ARG A 34 -2.17 -8.72 -1.45
N SER A 35 -1.12 -8.53 -2.24
CA SER A 35 0.09 -9.36 -2.21
C SER A 35 1.08 -9.01 -1.10
N VAL A 36 1.00 -7.81 -0.53
CA VAL A 36 1.89 -7.34 0.55
C VAL A 36 1.05 -7.07 1.80
N ASP A 37 1.25 -7.84 2.87
CA ASP A 37 0.56 -7.55 4.14
C ASP A 37 1.18 -6.38 4.86
N ILE A 38 0.43 -5.31 5.08
CA ILE A 38 0.93 -4.22 5.92
C ILE A 38 1.24 -4.69 7.35
N ARG A 39 0.52 -5.71 7.83
CA ARG A 39 0.70 -6.31 9.16
C ARG A 39 1.97 -7.15 9.29
N SER A 40 2.61 -7.54 8.17
CA SER A 40 3.93 -8.19 8.24
C SER A 40 5.05 -7.18 8.42
N TYR A 41 4.78 -5.89 8.18
CA TYR A 41 5.74 -4.81 8.35
C TYR A 41 5.64 -4.20 9.75
N PHE A 42 4.42 -4.00 10.27
CA PHE A 42 4.22 -3.51 11.64
C PHE A 42 4.02 -4.70 12.59
N ASP A 43 4.79 -4.78 13.68
CA ASP A 43 4.74 -5.91 14.61
C ASP A 43 3.51 -5.85 15.54
N ILE A 44 2.33 -6.20 15.03
CA ILE A 44 1.02 -6.01 15.69
C ILE A 44 0.90 -6.72 17.06
N GLU A 45 1.74 -7.70 17.39
CA GLU A 45 1.66 -8.40 18.68
C GLU A 45 2.03 -7.49 19.87
N GLU A 46 2.93 -6.53 19.69
CA GLU A 46 3.21 -5.49 20.70
C GLU A 46 2.05 -4.46 20.82
N TYR A 47 1.12 -4.43 19.85
CA TYR A 47 0.02 -3.47 19.74
C TYR A 47 -1.28 -3.93 20.41
N GLN A 48 -1.42 -5.21 20.76
CA GLN A 48 -2.58 -5.67 21.51
C GLN A 48 -2.69 -4.98 22.89
N ASN A 49 -1.55 -4.54 23.43
CA ASN A 49 -1.44 -3.86 24.72
C ASN A 49 -1.47 -2.31 24.65
N GLN A 50 -1.63 -1.71 23.47
CA GLN A 50 -1.66 -0.25 23.32
C GLN A 50 -3.08 0.36 23.46
N LEU A 51 -3.13 1.60 23.93
CA LEU A 51 -4.35 2.40 24.11
C LEU A 51 -5.12 2.54 22.77
N GLU A 52 -6.46 2.52 22.82
CA GLU A 52 -7.31 2.63 21.62
C GLU A 52 -7.00 3.85 20.74
N SER A 53 -6.52 4.96 21.31
CA SER A 53 -6.17 6.17 20.57
C SER A 53 -4.99 6.01 19.60
N THR A 54 -4.01 5.16 19.90
CA THR A 54 -2.85 4.94 19.00
C THR A 54 -3.21 4.03 17.83
N LYS A 55 -4.21 3.15 18.00
CA LYS A 55 -4.69 2.26 16.94
C LYS A 55 -5.33 3.04 15.79
N TRP A 56 -6.10 4.10 16.08
CA TRP A 56 -6.75 4.92 15.06
C TRP A 56 -5.75 5.71 14.21
N LEU A 57 -4.71 6.28 14.82
CA LEU A 57 -3.68 7.02 14.09
C LEU A 57 -3.02 6.14 13.01
N LYS A 58 -2.73 4.87 13.33
CA LYS A 58 -2.14 3.91 12.38
C LYS A 58 -3.09 3.49 11.26
N ILE A 59 -4.40 3.50 11.49
CA ILE A 59 -5.41 3.28 10.44
C ILE A 59 -5.31 4.39 9.38
N TYR A 60 -5.23 5.65 9.83
CA TYR A 60 -5.09 6.79 8.94
C TYR A 60 -3.75 6.80 8.21
N GLU A 61 -2.64 6.50 8.89
CA GLU A 61 -1.33 6.36 8.24
C GLU A 61 -1.38 5.34 7.09
N ASN A 62 -2.02 4.17 7.32
CA ASN A 62 -2.16 3.15 6.29
C ASN A 62 -3.05 3.61 5.12
N LEU A 63 -4.13 4.34 5.40
CA LEU A 63 -5.00 4.90 4.37
C LEU A 63 -4.24 5.93 3.50
N PHE A 64 -3.48 6.84 4.12
CA PHE A 64 -2.68 7.81 3.40
C PHE A 64 -1.55 7.17 2.59
N ALA A 65 -0.95 6.09 3.10
CA ALA A 65 0.05 5.33 2.36
C ALA A 65 -0.54 4.70 1.08
N VAL A 66 -1.73 4.09 1.19
CA VAL A 66 -2.47 3.55 0.02
C VAL A 66 -2.90 4.66 -0.93
N GLU A 67 -3.44 5.76 -0.42
CA GLU A 67 -3.85 6.92 -1.22
C GLU A 67 -2.69 7.53 -2.00
N SER A 68 -1.54 7.65 -1.34
CA SER A 68 -0.31 8.16 -1.95
C SER A 68 0.17 7.22 -3.05
N LEU A 69 0.20 5.91 -2.80
CA LEU A 69 0.63 4.90 -3.77
C LEU A 69 -0.21 4.96 -5.06
N ILE A 70 -1.54 5.03 -4.93
CA ILE A 70 -2.46 5.10 -6.08
C ILE A 70 -2.24 6.41 -6.86
N ASN A 71 -2.08 7.53 -6.16
CA ASN A 71 -1.89 8.82 -6.81
C ASN A 71 -0.54 8.95 -7.52
N LEU A 72 0.46 8.14 -7.16
CA LEU A 72 1.71 8.03 -7.90
C LEU A 72 1.50 7.41 -9.28
N GLN A 73 0.44 6.63 -9.54
CA GLN A 73 0.22 5.99 -10.84
C GLN A 73 1.50 5.29 -11.33
N LEU A 74 2.00 4.38 -10.49
CA LEU A 74 3.19 3.59 -10.80
C LEU A 74 2.90 2.66 -11.97
N SER A 75 3.93 2.36 -12.75
CA SER A 75 3.79 1.54 -13.96
C SER A 75 5.13 0.92 -14.28
N SER A 76 5.10 -0.17 -15.05
CA SER A 76 6.29 -0.95 -15.40
C SER A 76 7.40 -0.06 -15.99
N GLY A 77 8.62 -0.19 -15.45
CA GLY A 77 9.81 0.54 -15.88
C GLY A 77 9.99 1.93 -15.26
N HIS A 78 9.06 2.43 -14.44
CA HIS A 78 9.25 3.71 -13.76
C HIS A 78 10.46 3.69 -12.81
N LYS A 79 11.11 4.85 -12.69
CA LYS A 79 12.07 5.15 -11.64
C LYS A 79 11.36 5.82 -10.47
N PHE A 80 11.27 5.11 -9.35
CA PHE A 80 10.59 5.53 -8.14
C PHE A 80 11.59 5.87 -7.03
N LEU A 81 11.38 7.02 -6.38
CA LEU A 81 12.05 7.41 -5.14
C LEU A 81 11.02 7.49 -4.00
N ASN A 82 11.30 6.77 -2.93
CA ASN A 82 10.58 6.84 -1.67
C ASN A 82 11.43 7.55 -0.61
N ILE A 83 10.99 8.72 -0.13
CA ILE A 83 11.66 9.53 0.88
C ILE A 83 11.01 9.29 2.24
N GLY A 84 11.80 8.92 3.24
CA GLY A 84 11.28 8.43 4.51
C GLY A 84 10.73 7.02 4.34
N SER A 85 11.47 6.15 3.64
CA SER A 85 10.97 4.82 3.25
C SER A 85 10.63 3.91 4.43
N GLY A 86 11.00 4.31 5.66
CA GLY A 86 10.75 3.57 6.88
C GLY A 86 11.24 2.13 6.76
N ILE A 87 10.37 1.20 7.12
CA ILE A 87 10.62 -0.24 7.06
C ILE A 87 10.28 -0.88 5.70
N GLY A 88 10.02 -0.07 4.67
CA GLY A 88 9.99 -0.52 3.27
C GLY A 88 8.65 -1.02 2.71
N TYR A 89 7.52 -0.83 3.41
CA TYR A 89 6.21 -1.31 2.93
C TYR A 89 5.82 -0.75 1.55
N ILE A 90 5.83 0.58 1.39
CA ILE A 90 5.51 1.25 0.12
C ILE A 90 6.53 0.90 -0.96
N SER A 91 7.81 0.78 -0.58
CA SER A 91 8.88 0.37 -1.49
C SER A 91 8.66 -1.05 -2.04
N THR A 92 8.19 -2.01 -1.22
CA THR A 92 7.85 -3.35 -1.70
C THR A 92 6.65 -3.33 -2.65
N LEU A 93 5.59 -2.60 -2.31
CA LEU A 93 4.43 -2.44 -3.21
C LEU A 93 4.83 -1.81 -4.56
N ALA A 94 5.63 -0.75 -4.52
CA ALA A 94 6.14 -0.11 -5.71
C ALA A 94 6.96 -1.09 -6.56
N GLY A 95 7.76 -1.95 -5.92
CA GLY A 95 8.54 -2.98 -6.60
C GLY A 95 7.70 -3.93 -7.45
N LEU A 96 6.51 -4.33 -6.96
CA LEU A 96 5.57 -5.18 -7.70
C LEU A 96 4.92 -4.44 -8.89
N LEU A 97 4.70 -3.13 -8.75
CA LEU A 97 4.04 -2.29 -9.76
C LEU A 97 4.98 -1.85 -10.89
N ILE A 98 6.23 -1.53 -10.57
CA ILE A 98 7.21 -1.05 -11.57
C ILE A 98 8.00 -2.19 -12.23
N GLY A 99 8.02 -3.38 -11.63
CA GLY A 99 8.57 -4.60 -12.21
C GLY A 99 10.07 -4.55 -12.55
N LYS A 100 10.61 -5.67 -13.05
CA LYS A 100 12.06 -5.92 -13.19
C LYS A 100 12.89 -4.88 -13.96
N ASN A 101 12.25 -4.01 -14.75
CA ASN A 101 12.91 -2.96 -15.53
C ASN A 101 12.86 -1.59 -14.86
N GLY A 102 12.21 -1.47 -13.70
CA GLY A 102 12.12 -0.23 -12.94
C GLY A 102 13.39 0.08 -12.13
N VAL A 103 13.34 1.22 -11.44
CA VAL A 103 14.32 1.59 -10.40
C VAL A 103 13.54 1.90 -9.15
N ASN A 104 13.90 1.28 -8.03
CA ASN A 104 13.18 1.41 -6.76
C ASN A 104 14.14 1.85 -5.66
N HIS A 105 14.11 3.13 -5.32
CA HIS A 105 15.04 3.73 -4.37
C HIS A 105 14.31 4.17 -3.10
N GLY A 106 14.80 3.74 -1.94
CA GLY A 106 14.32 4.19 -0.63
C GLY A 106 15.44 4.89 0.15
N ILE A 107 15.16 6.10 0.65
CA ILE A 107 16.05 6.81 1.56
C ILE A 107 15.37 7.00 2.91
N GLU A 108 16.09 6.70 3.98
CA GLU A 108 15.59 6.80 5.35
C GLU A 108 16.68 7.37 6.27
N VAL A 109 16.29 8.26 7.17
CA VAL A 109 17.20 8.99 8.07
C VAL A 109 17.52 8.18 9.32
N ASN A 110 16.65 7.25 9.71
CA ASN A 110 16.86 6.32 10.81
C ASN A 110 17.50 5.02 10.31
N GLU A 111 18.79 4.83 10.60
CA GLU A 111 19.55 3.64 10.22
C GLU A 111 18.89 2.32 10.63
N ARG A 112 18.28 2.26 11.83
CA ARG A 112 17.56 1.06 12.30
C ARG A 112 16.40 0.70 11.38
N PHE A 113 15.69 1.68 10.84
CA PHE A 113 14.58 1.42 9.91
C PHE A 113 15.09 0.93 8.56
N VAL A 114 16.25 1.39 8.11
CA VAL A 114 16.91 0.87 6.90
C VAL A 114 17.24 -0.61 7.07
N ASP A 115 17.79 -1.01 8.22
CA ASP A 115 18.11 -2.43 8.49
C ASP A 115 16.85 -3.29 8.54
N LEU A 116 15.81 -2.84 9.25
CA LEU A 116 14.51 -3.51 9.26
C LEU A 116 13.89 -3.60 7.85
N ALA A 117 14.05 -2.58 7.01
CA ALA A 117 13.55 -2.61 5.63
C ALA A 117 14.25 -3.70 4.80
N ARG A 118 15.56 -3.88 4.98
CA ARG A 118 16.33 -4.96 4.34
C ARG A 118 15.91 -6.34 4.84
N GLU A 119 15.68 -6.49 6.14
CA GLU A 119 15.17 -7.73 6.74
C GLU A 119 13.78 -8.08 6.18
N LYS A 120 12.86 -7.11 6.13
CA LYS A 120 11.51 -7.31 5.59
C LYS A 120 11.50 -7.63 4.10
N LEU A 121 12.41 -7.02 3.33
CA LEU A 121 12.61 -7.37 1.93
C LEU A 121 13.11 -8.82 1.78
N ALA A 122 14.09 -9.24 2.58
CA ALA A 122 14.60 -10.61 2.56
C ALA A 122 13.52 -11.63 2.95
N GLU A 123 12.72 -11.33 3.98
CA GLU A 123 11.57 -12.13 4.40
C GLU A 123 10.54 -12.27 3.25
N PHE A 124 10.21 -11.15 2.59
CA PHE A 124 9.30 -11.13 1.47
C PHE A 124 9.81 -11.98 0.30
N ASN A 125 11.08 -11.83 -0.08
CA ASN A 125 11.70 -12.62 -1.15
C ASN A 125 11.72 -14.12 -0.87
N MET A 126 11.91 -14.51 0.40
CA MET A 126 12.02 -15.90 0.80
C MET A 126 10.67 -16.60 0.94
N ASN A 127 9.63 -15.87 1.36
CA ASN A 127 8.37 -16.47 1.80
C ASN A 127 7.15 -16.09 0.93
N SER A 128 7.22 -15.02 0.14
CA SER A 128 6.05 -14.49 -0.57
C SER A 128 5.83 -15.18 -1.92
N ALA A 129 4.62 -15.70 -2.10
CA ALA A 129 4.10 -16.16 -3.38
C ALA A 129 4.04 -15.04 -4.42
N ALA A 130 4.04 -13.76 -3.99
CA ALA A 130 4.00 -12.62 -4.91
C ALA A 130 5.16 -12.65 -5.94
N ILE A 131 6.33 -13.18 -5.59
CA ILE A 131 7.45 -13.25 -6.54
C ILE A 131 7.19 -14.26 -7.69
N ASP A 132 6.25 -15.17 -7.51
CA ASP A 132 5.78 -16.02 -8.60
C ASP A 132 4.69 -15.34 -9.43
N HIS A 133 3.89 -14.44 -8.85
CA HIS A 133 2.81 -13.74 -9.55
C HIS A 133 3.27 -12.50 -10.32
N PHE A 134 4.36 -11.85 -9.89
CA PHE A 134 4.83 -10.58 -10.42
C PHE A 134 6.25 -10.68 -11.00
N ASP A 135 6.60 -9.70 -11.83
CA ASP A 135 7.99 -9.30 -11.98
C ASP A 135 8.27 -8.26 -10.88
N PHE A 136 9.39 -8.37 -10.18
CA PHE A 136 9.66 -7.56 -8.98
C PHE A 136 10.91 -6.69 -9.15
N CYS A 137 10.78 -5.39 -8.87
CA CYS A 137 11.91 -4.48 -8.72
C CYS A 137 12.29 -4.39 -7.24
N GLU A 138 13.34 -5.11 -6.85
CA GLU A 138 13.83 -5.06 -5.46
C GLU A 138 14.21 -3.62 -5.07
N PRO A 139 13.69 -3.09 -3.96
CA PRO A 139 14.08 -1.78 -3.46
C PRO A 139 15.52 -1.76 -2.94
N ILE A 140 16.22 -0.68 -3.26
CA ILE A 140 17.53 -0.35 -2.71
C ILE A 140 17.32 0.68 -1.60
N PHE A 141 17.66 0.31 -0.37
CA PHE A 141 17.56 1.20 0.79
C PHE A 141 18.93 1.76 1.20
N ILE A 142 19.00 3.08 1.34
CA ILE A 142 20.16 3.79 1.86
C ILE A 142 19.81 4.58 3.12
N HIS A 143 20.77 4.65 4.03
CA HIS A 143 20.72 5.56 5.18
C HIS A 143 21.20 6.95 4.72
N GLY A 144 20.38 7.98 4.96
CA GLY A 144 20.77 9.35 4.64
C GLY A 144 19.64 10.34 4.81
N ASN A 145 19.98 11.64 4.75
CA ASN A 145 18.97 12.69 4.72
C ASN A 145 18.55 12.97 3.27
N ALA A 146 17.24 13.00 2.99
CA ALA A 146 16.76 13.26 1.64
C ALA A 146 17.12 14.65 1.09
N CYS A 147 17.29 15.65 1.95
CA CYS A 147 17.76 16.99 1.56
C CYS A 147 19.23 17.02 1.11
N GLU A 148 19.97 15.91 1.28
CA GLU A 148 21.37 15.74 0.87
C GLU A 148 21.48 15.02 -0.51
N LEU A 149 20.35 14.70 -1.16
CA LEU A 149 20.33 14.13 -2.51
C LEU A 149 20.61 15.18 -3.58
N LEU A 150 21.14 14.73 -4.73
CA LEU A 150 21.29 15.57 -5.91
C LEU A 150 19.93 15.90 -6.55
N SER A 151 19.67 17.19 -6.77
CA SER A 151 18.51 17.74 -7.48
C SER A 151 18.63 17.57 -9.00
N ALA A 152 18.61 16.34 -9.50
CA ALA A 152 18.93 16.03 -10.90
C ALA A 152 17.72 15.68 -11.79
N GLY A 153 16.47 15.80 -11.32
CA GLY A 153 15.28 15.48 -12.12
C GLY A 153 15.29 14.06 -12.68
N TYR A 154 15.68 13.07 -11.86
CA TYR A 154 15.96 11.70 -12.31
C TYR A 154 14.74 10.78 -12.30
N TYR A 155 13.78 11.02 -11.40
CA TYR A 155 12.72 10.06 -11.09
C TYR A 155 11.43 10.32 -11.87
N ASP A 156 10.79 9.24 -12.29
CA ASP A 156 9.43 9.24 -12.82
C ASP A 156 8.42 9.58 -11.73
N ARG A 157 8.64 9.04 -10.54
CA ARG A 157 7.71 9.08 -9.41
C ARG A 157 8.48 9.35 -8.13
N VAL A 158 8.03 10.29 -7.33
CA VAL A 158 8.62 10.60 -6.03
C VAL A 158 7.51 10.68 -4.99
N TYR A 159 7.71 10.01 -3.87
CA TYR A 159 6.86 10.09 -2.69
C TYR A 159 7.68 10.51 -1.49
N CYS A 160 7.14 11.42 -0.67
CA CYS A 160 7.72 11.78 0.62
C CYS A 160 6.75 11.39 1.73
N GLU A 161 7.15 10.45 2.57
CA GLU A 161 6.42 9.96 3.75
C GLU A 161 6.61 10.88 4.97
N ALA A 162 7.05 12.12 4.77
CA ALA A 162 7.28 13.10 5.82
C ALA A 162 6.77 14.48 5.40
N ALA A 163 6.19 15.23 6.35
CA ALA A 163 5.66 16.58 6.14
C ALA A 163 6.77 17.51 5.64
N VAL A 164 6.59 18.02 4.42
CA VAL A 164 7.61 18.84 3.75
C VAL A 164 7.49 20.29 4.23
N PRO A 165 8.57 20.92 4.72
CA PRO A 165 8.56 22.34 5.05
C PRO A 165 8.64 23.23 3.79
N SER A 166 8.21 24.48 3.91
CA SER A 166 8.05 25.39 2.76
C SER A 166 9.36 25.68 2.02
N ASP A 167 10.48 25.71 2.72
CA ASP A 167 11.82 25.93 2.17
C ASP A 167 12.37 24.72 1.39
N LYS A 168 11.76 23.54 1.53
CA LYS A 168 12.15 22.31 0.81
C LYS A 168 11.22 21.92 -0.33
N LEU A 169 10.12 22.65 -0.53
CA LEU A 169 9.17 22.34 -1.60
C LEU A 169 9.83 22.35 -3.00
N GLU A 170 10.61 23.37 -3.30
CA GLU A 170 11.29 23.49 -4.61
C GLU A 170 12.37 22.42 -4.78
N PHE A 171 13.05 22.04 -3.71
CA PHE A 171 13.96 20.90 -3.72
C PHE A 171 13.20 19.60 -4.06
N MET A 172 12.08 19.31 -3.41
CA MET A 172 11.29 18.10 -3.69
C MET A 172 10.80 18.04 -5.14
N LYS A 173 10.32 19.17 -5.66
CA LYS A 173 9.94 19.32 -7.07
C LYS A 173 11.10 18.97 -8.01
N SER A 174 12.31 19.44 -7.71
CA SER A 174 13.49 19.24 -8.55
C SER A 174 13.95 17.77 -8.71
N LEU A 175 13.50 16.86 -7.82
CA LEU A 175 13.84 15.43 -7.90
C LEU A 175 13.12 14.71 -9.04
N VAL A 176 12.00 15.28 -9.51
CA VAL A 176 11.07 14.66 -10.45
C VAL A 176 11.35 15.15 -11.87
N LYS A 177 11.37 14.25 -12.84
CA LYS A 177 11.55 14.61 -14.27
C LYS A 177 10.29 15.24 -14.87
N ILE A 178 10.38 15.82 -16.06
CA ILE A 178 9.20 16.30 -16.81
C ILE A 178 8.24 15.12 -17.07
N ASN A 179 6.94 15.35 -16.91
CA ASN A 179 5.86 14.35 -16.87
C ASN A 179 5.91 13.38 -15.68
N GLY A 180 6.84 13.58 -14.74
CA GLY A 180 6.88 12.83 -13.50
C GLY A 180 5.87 13.33 -12.47
N ILE A 181 5.58 12.48 -11.48
CA ILE A 181 4.59 12.75 -10.43
C ILE A 181 5.29 12.80 -9.07
N LEU A 182 5.04 13.87 -8.34
CA LEU A 182 5.41 14.07 -6.95
C LEU A 182 4.17 13.97 -6.07
N VAL A 183 4.21 13.11 -5.05
CA VAL A 183 3.18 13.06 -3.99
C VAL A 183 3.84 13.43 -2.66
N ILE A 184 3.32 14.45 -1.98
CA ILE A 184 3.88 14.91 -0.70
C ILE A 184 2.80 15.43 0.26
N PRO A 185 2.95 15.22 1.57
CA PRO A 185 2.25 15.97 2.60
C PRO A 185 2.87 17.37 2.74
N TYR A 186 2.07 18.41 2.52
CA TYR A 186 2.51 19.81 2.57
C TYR A 186 1.38 20.72 3.07
N LYS A 187 1.69 21.53 4.11
CA LYS A 187 0.75 22.49 4.73
C LYS A 187 -0.61 21.88 5.11
N GLY A 188 -0.61 20.68 5.71
CA GLY A 188 -1.82 20.01 6.19
C GLY A 188 -2.64 19.29 5.12
N PHE A 189 -2.13 19.17 3.89
CA PHE A 189 -2.81 18.48 2.79
C PHE A 189 -1.87 17.51 2.08
N LEU A 190 -2.44 16.46 1.49
CA LEU A 190 -1.74 15.55 0.60
C LEU A 190 -1.85 16.10 -0.83
N TRP A 191 -0.71 16.36 -1.45
CA TRP A 191 -0.65 16.97 -2.78
C TRP A 191 -0.10 16.00 -3.81
N LYS A 192 -0.69 16.05 -5.02
CA LYS A 192 -0.14 15.49 -6.24
C LYS A 192 0.35 16.65 -7.13
N MET A 193 1.59 16.59 -7.60
CA MET A 193 2.15 17.57 -8.52
C MET A 193 2.73 16.85 -9.74
N ILE A 194 2.31 17.23 -10.93
CA ILE A 194 2.80 16.68 -12.21
C ILE A 194 3.65 17.74 -12.89
N ARG A 195 4.95 17.47 -13.04
CA ARG A 195 5.89 18.41 -13.67
C ARG A 195 5.56 18.55 -15.16
N GLN A 196 5.21 19.75 -15.62
CA GLN A 196 4.87 20.01 -17.02
C GLN A 196 6.10 20.42 -17.83
N ASN A 197 6.96 21.25 -17.25
CA ASN A 197 8.20 21.70 -17.86
C ASN A 197 9.23 22.06 -16.76
N GLU A 198 10.25 22.85 -17.09
CA GLU A 198 11.31 23.22 -16.16
C GLU A 198 10.78 23.99 -14.94
N ASN A 199 9.74 24.82 -15.12
CA ASN A 199 9.26 25.80 -14.13
C ASN A 199 7.82 25.57 -13.66
N GLU A 200 7.05 24.75 -14.38
CA GLU A 200 5.61 24.60 -14.13
C GLU A 200 5.21 23.19 -13.67
N TYR A 201 4.24 23.15 -12.75
CA TYR A 201 3.65 21.95 -12.21
C TYR A 201 2.13 22.08 -12.25
N ASN A 202 1.45 21.04 -12.72
CA ASN A 202 0.02 20.88 -12.49
C ASN A 202 -0.18 20.30 -11.09
N VAL A 203 -0.84 21.04 -10.22
CA VAL A 203 -0.98 20.71 -8.80
C VAL A 203 -2.43 20.37 -8.48
N LYS A 204 -2.64 19.23 -7.82
CA LYS A 204 -3.94 18.76 -7.35
C LYS A 204 -3.86 18.42 -5.86
N ARG A 205 -4.77 18.99 -5.07
CA ARG A 205 -5.01 18.54 -3.70
C ARG A 205 -5.71 17.19 -3.75
N ILE A 206 -5.16 16.19 -3.06
CA ILE A 206 -5.77 14.87 -2.95
C ILE A 206 -6.76 14.88 -1.78
N ASN A 207 -6.26 15.11 -0.56
CA ASN A 207 -7.06 15.05 0.66
C ASN A 207 -6.46 15.93 1.77
N ASP A 208 -7.24 16.15 2.81
CA ASP A 208 -6.83 16.82 4.03
C ASP A 208 -6.12 15.81 4.94
N ILE A 209 -5.06 16.24 5.61
CA ILE A 209 -4.25 15.39 6.46
C ILE A 209 -4.55 15.71 7.92
N LEU A 210 -4.77 14.67 8.73
CA LEU A 210 -4.92 14.83 10.17
C LEU A 210 -3.62 15.36 10.80
N THR A 211 -3.74 16.25 11.78
CA THR A 211 -2.61 16.64 12.62
C THR A 211 -1.91 15.39 13.15
N TYR A 212 -0.59 15.30 12.97
CA TYR A 212 0.27 14.16 13.35
C TYR A 212 0.25 12.90 12.46
N ALA A 213 -0.47 12.90 11.33
CA ALA A 213 -0.45 11.73 10.43
C ALA A 213 0.92 11.50 9.75
N PHE A 214 1.79 12.51 9.69
CA PHE A 214 3.15 12.42 9.17
C PHE A 214 4.12 13.06 10.15
N SER A 215 5.30 12.45 10.29
CA SER A 215 6.44 13.10 10.95
C SER A 215 7.01 14.21 10.06
N ASP A 216 7.64 15.22 10.65
CA ASP A 216 8.28 16.28 9.89
C ASP A 216 9.52 15.78 9.14
N LEU A 217 9.72 16.28 7.92
CA LEU A 217 10.93 16.04 7.18
C LEU A 217 12.11 16.68 7.92
N ILE A 218 13.08 15.86 8.33
CA ILE A 218 14.27 16.35 9.03
C ILE A 218 15.12 17.17 8.05
N VAL A 219 15.22 18.47 8.30
CA VAL A 219 16.13 19.38 7.59
C VAL A 219 17.38 19.60 8.43
N ARG A 220 18.53 19.14 7.93
CA ARG A 220 19.82 19.44 8.56
C ARG A 220 20.26 20.86 8.23
N GLY A 221 20.92 21.51 9.20
CA GLY A 221 21.52 22.83 9.01
C GLY A 221 22.67 22.81 8.00
N PRO A 222 23.16 23.99 7.55
CA PRO A 222 24.13 24.14 6.44
C PRO A 222 25.52 23.51 6.64
N CYS A 223 25.75 22.77 7.73
CA CYS A 223 27.09 22.43 8.23
C CYS A 223 27.72 21.18 7.61
N CYS A 224 27.06 20.49 6.67
CA CYS A 224 27.66 19.36 5.97
C CYS A 224 27.34 19.36 4.47
N LEU A 225 28.37 19.54 3.64
CA LEU A 225 28.33 19.35 2.18
C LEU A 225 28.39 17.85 1.82
N THR A 226 27.72 17.00 2.59
CA THR A 226 27.64 15.57 2.30
C THR A 226 26.55 15.36 1.26
N THR A 227 26.95 14.89 0.08
CA THR A 227 25.98 14.43 -0.93
C THR A 227 25.73 12.95 -0.72
N VAL A 228 24.47 12.58 -0.53
CA VAL A 228 24.04 11.19 -0.48
C VAL A 228 23.74 10.72 -1.90
N THR A 229 24.26 9.56 -2.28
CA THR A 229 24.03 8.95 -3.59
C THR A 229 23.62 7.50 -3.43
N PHE A 230 22.65 7.07 -4.22
CA PHE A 230 22.35 5.65 -4.38
C PHE A 230 23.52 4.94 -5.09
N PRO A 231 23.72 3.64 -4.81
CA PRO A 231 24.63 2.84 -5.62
C PRO A 231 24.17 2.85 -7.08
N PRO A 232 25.10 2.68 -8.05
CA PRO A 232 24.73 2.59 -9.46
C PRO A 232 23.67 1.52 -9.69
N VAL A 233 22.65 1.84 -10.49
CA VAL A 233 21.60 0.88 -10.85
C VAL A 233 22.24 -0.28 -11.61
N LYS A 234 22.26 -1.46 -10.98
CA LYS A 234 22.81 -2.67 -11.57
C LYS A 234 21.82 -3.22 -12.60
N LEU A 235 22.27 -3.38 -13.84
CA LEU A 235 21.49 -4.07 -14.86
C LEU A 235 21.41 -5.57 -14.55
N LEU A 236 20.24 -6.17 -14.76
CA LEU A 236 20.09 -7.61 -14.72
C LEU A 236 21.00 -8.26 -15.77
N THR A 237 21.64 -9.35 -15.39
CA THR A 237 22.41 -10.18 -16.32
C THR A 237 21.48 -10.79 -17.36
N LEU A 238 22.03 -11.14 -18.53
CA LEU A 238 21.27 -11.87 -19.56
C LEU A 238 20.63 -13.16 -18.97
N GLN A 239 21.34 -13.83 -18.06
CA GLN A 239 20.84 -15.02 -17.39
C GLN A 239 19.58 -14.75 -16.56
N GLU A 240 19.56 -13.68 -15.77
CA GLU A 240 18.40 -13.25 -14.97
C GLU A 240 17.24 -12.79 -15.87
N LEU A 241 17.54 -12.07 -16.95
CA LEU A 241 16.53 -11.66 -17.94
C LEU A 241 15.87 -12.88 -18.58
N CYS A 242 16.67 -13.86 -19.02
CA CYS A 242 16.18 -15.13 -19.56
C CYS A 242 15.35 -15.91 -18.53
N ARG A 243 15.82 -16.01 -17.28
CA ARG A 243 15.08 -16.64 -16.18
C ARG A 243 13.69 -16.01 -16.01
N ASN A 244 13.64 -14.68 -15.92
CA ASN A 244 12.40 -13.96 -15.73
C ASN A 244 11.46 -14.14 -16.93
N GLN A 245 11.99 -14.13 -18.15
CA GLN A 245 11.19 -14.36 -19.35
C GLN A 245 10.60 -15.78 -19.40
N ILE A 246 11.42 -16.80 -19.15
CA ILE A 246 10.98 -18.21 -19.13
C ILE A 246 9.91 -18.41 -18.05
N ARG A 247 10.16 -17.94 -16.83
CA ARG A 247 9.19 -18.03 -15.73
C ARG A 247 7.88 -17.32 -16.06
N SER A 248 7.95 -16.12 -16.64
CA SER A 248 6.76 -15.38 -17.06
C SER A 248 5.97 -16.13 -18.14
N SER A 249 6.65 -16.73 -19.12
CA SER A 249 5.97 -17.54 -20.14
C SER A 249 5.30 -18.79 -19.56
N ILE A 250 5.96 -19.48 -18.63
CA ILE A 250 5.36 -20.64 -17.95
C ILE A 250 4.14 -20.22 -17.12
N ARG A 251 4.27 -19.13 -16.34
CA ARG A 251 3.18 -18.54 -15.57
C ARG A 251 1.96 -18.20 -16.43
N GLN A 252 2.18 -17.47 -17.52
CA GLN A 252 1.10 -17.08 -18.44
C GLN A 252 0.40 -18.30 -19.05
N ASN A 253 1.16 -19.35 -19.39
CA ASN A 253 0.57 -20.58 -19.91
C ASN A 253 -0.25 -21.30 -18.82
N LEU A 254 0.26 -21.38 -17.58
CA LEU A 254 -0.47 -21.96 -16.47
C LEU A 254 -1.77 -21.20 -16.18
N GLN A 255 -1.75 -19.87 -16.22
CA GLN A 255 -2.95 -19.04 -16.01
C GLN A 255 -3.97 -19.21 -17.13
N LYS A 256 -3.54 -19.38 -18.38
CA LYS A 256 -4.43 -19.73 -19.50
C LYS A 256 -5.02 -21.12 -19.37
N GLU A 257 -4.22 -22.12 -18.99
CA GLU A 257 -4.67 -23.50 -18.76
C GLU A 257 -5.61 -23.60 -17.53
N ARG A 258 -5.36 -22.76 -16.52
CA ARG A 258 -5.97 -22.80 -15.19
C ARG A 258 -6.23 -21.37 -14.66
N PRO A 259 -7.30 -20.70 -15.12
CA PRO A 259 -7.61 -19.32 -14.73
C PRO A 259 -7.82 -19.14 -13.22
N GLU A 260 -8.16 -20.21 -12.49
CA GLU A 260 -8.31 -20.17 -11.03
C GLU A 260 -6.99 -19.88 -10.28
N LEU A 261 -5.85 -19.97 -10.96
CA LEU A 261 -4.53 -19.63 -10.39
C LEU A 261 -4.25 -18.13 -10.38
N GLU A 262 -5.06 -17.31 -11.07
CA GLU A 262 -4.92 -15.86 -11.02
C GLU A 262 -5.36 -15.27 -9.67
N ILE A 263 -4.71 -14.17 -9.28
CA ILE A 263 -5.15 -13.37 -8.14
C ILE A 263 -6.53 -12.80 -8.46
N ARG A 264 -7.53 -13.19 -7.69
CA ARG A 264 -8.88 -12.65 -7.79
C ARG A 264 -8.91 -11.20 -7.34
N THR A 265 -9.57 -10.38 -8.14
CA THR A 265 -9.73 -8.94 -7.88
C THR A 265 -11.19 -8.56 -7.89
N LYS A 266 -11.50 -7.51 -7.12
CA LYS A 266 -12.79 -6.86 -7.09
C LYS A 266 -12.87 -5.74 -8.15
N CYS A 267 -11.75 -5.13 -8.52
CA CYS A 267 -11.63 -4.32 -9.73
C CYS A 267 -12.09 -5.12 -10.96
N LEU A 268 -12.94 -4.50 -11.78
CA LEU A 268 -13.23 -4.98 -13.12
C LEU A 268 -12.10 -4.57 -14.06
N ASP A 269 -11.70 -5.46 -14.97
CA ASP A 269 -10.75 -5.14 -16.04
C ASP A 269 -11.47 -4.32 -17.12
N LEU A 270 -11.27 -3.01 -17.11
CA LEU A 270 -11.87 -2.10 -18.09
C LEU A 270 -11.35 -2.33 -19.52
N ASN A 271 -10.33 -3.17 -19.72
CA ASN A 271 -9.78 -3.50 -21.04
C ASN A 271 -10.29 -4.83 -21.62
N SER A 272 -11.16 -5.58 -20.93
CA SER A 272 -11.80 -6.75 -21.54
C SER A 272 -12.96 -6.30 -22.43
N GLU A 273 -12.73 -6.30 -23.75
CA GLU A 273 -13.79 -6.04 -24.74
C GLU A 273 -14.96 -7.02 -24.56
N GLN A 274 -16.04 -6.55 -23.94
CA GLN A 274 -17.39 -6.98 -24.25
C GLN A 274 -18.18 -5.70 -24.59
N PRO A 275 -18.92 -5.67 -25.73
CA PRO A 275 -19.60 -4.46 -26.16
C PRO A 275 -20.77 -4.20 -25.21
N LEU A 276 -20.58 -3.27 -24.28
CA LEU A 276 -21.69 -2.63 -23.58
C LEU A 276 -22.30 -1.61 -24.53
N VAL A 277 -23.57 -1.84 -24.84
CA VAL A 277 -24.43 -0.88 -25.53
C VAL A 277 -24.37 0.44 -24.76
N CYS A 278 -23.86 1.48 -25.42
CA CYS A 278 -23.83 2.83 -24.90
C CYS A 278 -25.26 3.38 -24.84
N GLU A 279 -25.73 3.72 -23.65
CA GLU A 279 -26.57 4.90 -23.50
C GLU A 279 -25.67 6.00 -22.93
N GLU A 280 -25.34 6.97 -23.78
CA GLU A 280 -24.55 8.14 -23.43
C GLU A 280 -25.35 9.10 -22.54
N ASP A 281 -24.61 9.64 -21.57
CA ASP A 281 -24.72 10.97 -20.98
C ASP A 281 -25.97 11.36 -20.20
N LYS A 282 -25.80 11.41 -18.86
CA LYS A 282 -25.97 12.61 -18.02
C LYS A 282 -25.74 12.30 -16.54
N ALA A 283 -24.57 12.69 -16.03
CA ALA A 283 -24.40 13.35 -14.72
C ALA A 283 -22.90 13.40 -14.38
N GLU A 284 -22.29 14.57 -14.49
CA GLU A 284 -21.16 14.92 -13.63
C GLU A 284 -21.67 15.01 -12.19
N GLU A 285 -21.90 13.87 -11.53
CA GLU A 285 -22.00 13.85 -10.07
C GLU A 285 -20.58 13.92 -9.53
N LYS A 286 -20.23 15.14 -9.14
CA LYS A 286 -19.17 15.46 -8.21
C LYS A 286 -19.48 14.71 -6.91
N PHE A 287 -19.09 13.44 -6.84
CA PHE A 287 -19.17 12.64 -5.62
C PHE A 287 -18.19 13.24 -4.62
N THR A 288 -18.71 14.18 -3.83
CA THR A 288 -18.12 14.57 -2.57
C THR A 288 -17.99 13.29 -1.75
N PHE A 289 -16.75 12.96 -1.41
CA PHE A 289 -16.40 12.20 -0.23
C PHE A 289 -17.43 12.52 0.88
N ASP A 290 -17.93 11.53 1.63
CA ASP A 290 -18.82 11.85 2.75
C ASP A 290 -17.96 12.48 3.87
N VAL A 291 -17.63 13.75 3.65
CA VAL A 291 -16.87 14.62 4.54
C VAL A 291 -17.56 14.69 5.89
N ASN A 292 -18.88 14.46 5.95
CA ASN A 292 -19.64 14.40 7.20
C ASN A 292 -19.17 13.28 8.13
N PHE A 293 -18.64 12.15 7.63
CA PHE A 293 -18.13 11.08 8.51
C PHE A 293 -16.80 11.47 9.17
N ILE A 294 -15.95 12.21 8.46
CA ILE A 294 -14.69 12.76 9.00
C ILE A 294 -15.01 13.95 9.91
N ASP A 295 -15.89 14.86 9.49
CA ASP A 295 -16.26 16.05 10.25
C ASP A 295 -17.04 15.72 11.52
N ASP A 296 -17.98 14.76 11.51
CA ASP A 296 -18.69 14.31 12.71
C ASP A 296 -17.72 13.67 13.72
N TYR A 297 -16.70 12.96 13.22
CA TYR A 297 -15.69 12.31 14.06
C TYR A 297 -14.61 13.30 14.56
N ILE A 298 -14.21 14.28 13.75
CA ILE A 298 -13.32 15.38 14.14
C ILE A 298 -13.99 16.29 15.16
N SER A 299 -15.27 16.62 14.94
CA SER A 299 -16.11 17.38 15.88
C SER A 299 -16.24 16.63 17.20
N PHE A 300 -16.40 15.30 17.17
CA PHE A 300 -16.37 14.45 18.36
C PHE A 300 -14.99 14.45 19.08
N LEU A 301 -13.88 14.44 18.33
CA LEU A 301 -12.52 14.52 18.90
C LEU A 301 -12.19 15.90 19.49
N GLU A 302 -12.69 16.99 18.88
CA GLU A 302 -12.60 18.34 19.44
C GLU A 302 -13.40 18.47 20.74
N ILE A 303 -14.57 17.81 20.84
CA ILE A 303 -15.37 17.74 22.07
C ILE A 303 -14.62 16.99 23.18
N MET A 304 -13.93 15.90 22.83
CA MET A 304 -13.14 15.10 23.78
C MET A 304 -11.85 15.82 24.24
N ASN A 305 -11.21 16.62 23.38
CA ASN A 305 -10.02 17.41 23.75
C ASN A 305 -10.36 18.66 24.57
N ARG A 306 -11.62 19.13 24.57
CA ARG A 306 -12.07 20.22 25.46
C ARG A 306 -12.36 19.77 26.88
N THR A 307 -12.42 18.46 27.14
CA THR A 307 -12.76 17.92 28.48
C THR A 307 -11.55 17.68 29.39
N ASP A 308 -10.32 17.89 28.91
CA ASP A 308 -9.10 17.89 29.72
C ASP A 308 -8.49 19.31 29.84
N ILE A 309 -9.13 20.17 30.63
CA ILE A 309 -8.47 21.29 31.31
C ILE A 309 -8.89 21.27 32.79
N HIS A 310 -7.87 21.23 33.65
CA HIS A 310 -7.93 21.21 35.11
C HIS A 310 -9.08 22.01 35.78
N SER A 311 -9.82 21.31 36.62
CA SER A 311 -10.24 21.66 38.00
C SER A 311 -10.81 23.06 38.34
N ILE A 312 -11.89 23.00 39.14
CA ILE A 312 -12.44 23.97 40.10
C ILE A 312 -13.65 24.83 39.65
N ALA A 313 -14.79 24.48 40.28
CA ALA A 313 -15.94 25.30 40.69
C ALA A 313 -16.75 26.09 39.64
N GLY A 314 -18.06 25.83 39.62
CA GLY A 314 -19.05 26.80 39.15
C GLY A 314 -20.16 26.21 38.31
N THR A 315 -21.35 26.18 38.90
CA THR A 315 -22.68 25.98 38.30
C THR A 315 -22.86 26.47 36.85
N SER A 316 -23.45 25.64 35.98
CA SER A 316 -24.83 25.79 35.44
C SER A 316 -25.02 25.26 34.00
N ARG A 317 -26.05 24.39 33.87
CA ARG A 317 -26.98 24.15 32.74
C ARG A 317 -26.49 24.36 31.29
N ILE A 318 -26.42 23.27 30.52
CA ILE A 318 -26.83 23.28 29.10
C ILE A 318 -27.72 22.07 28.78
N LYS A 319 -28.78 22.36 28.02
CA LYS A 319 -30.00 21.60 27.80
C LYS A 319 -29.79 20.34 26.95
N THR A 320 -30.43 19.26 27.36
CA THR A 320 -30.73 18.08 26.53
C THR A 320 -31.79 18.43 25.49
N HIS A 321 -31.55 18.12 24.21
CA HIS A 321 -32.62 17.89 23.25
C HIS A 321 -32.60 16.43 22.82
N THR A 322 -33.68 15.77 23.22
CA THR A 322 -34.08 14.40 22.96
C THR A 322 -34.48 14.22 21.49
N PHE A 323 -34.13 13.08 20.91
CA PHE A 323 -34.88 12.47 19.82
C PHE A 323 -35.07 10.98 20.16
N GLY A 324 -36.21 10.66 20.80
CA GLY A 324 -36.85 9.34 20.67
C GLY A 324 -37.55 9.27 19.31
N ASP A 325 -38.10 8.17 18.82
CA ASP A 325 -38.31 6.81 19.28
C ASP A 325 -38.48 5.99 18.00
N LEU A 326 -38.23 4.67 18.04
CA LEU A 326 -38.96 3.64 17.28
C LEU A 326 -38.34 2.25 17.54
N VAL A 327 -38.47 1.70 18.75
CA VAL A 327 -38.50 0.25 18.96
C VAL A 327 -39.39 -0.11 20.14
N GLU A 328 -40.59 -0.58 19.84
CA GLU A 328 -41.44 -1.44 20.67
C GLU A 328 -42.26 -2.23 19.63
N LYS A 329 -42.27 -3.56 19.53
CA LYS A 329 -42.39 -4.62 20.53
C LYS A 329 -41.89 -5.93 19.91
N ASN A 330 -41.32 -6.84 20.72
CA ASN A 330 -42.02 -8.09 21.05
C ASN A 330 -41.27 -8.94 22.07
N ASP A 331 -42.12 -9.56 22.87
CA ASP A 331 -41.91 -10.24 24.15
C ASP A 331 -41.38 -11.68 24.01
N LYS A 332 -40.60 -12.08 25.04
CA LYS A 332 -40.64 -13.34 25.82
C LYS A 332 -40.27 -14.72 25.22
N SER A 333 -39.23 -15.27 25.86
CA SER A 333 -39.10 -16.58 26.54
C SER A 333 -39.22 -17.91 25.80
N GLY A 334 -38.26 -18.81 26.05
CA GLY A 334 -38.44 -20.26 25.97
C GLY A 334 -37.14 -21.04 25.76
N ASN A 335 -36.76 -21.87 26.76
CA ASN A 335 -35.75 -22.93 26.64
C ASN A 335 -36.12 -23.95 25.54
N ASP A 336 -35.14 -24.51 24.84
CA ASP A 336 -34.86 -25.96 24.86
C ASP A 336 -33.74 -26.40 23.90
N SER A 337 -33.22 -27.58 24.21
CA SER A 337 -32.00 -28.23 23.76
C SER A 337 -32.09 -29.04 22.45
N ILE A 338 -30.92 -29.41 21.90
CA ILE A 338 -30.62 -30.60 21.06
C ILE A 338 -30.79 -30.49 19.51
N ALA A 339 -29.62 -30.43 18.86
CA ALA A 339 -29.11 -31.21 17.72
C ALA A 339 -29.64 -31.06 16.27
N LYS A 340 -28.62 -30.96 15.38
CA LYS A 340 -28.53 -31.32 13.95
C LYS A 340 -29.27 -30.42 12.95
N ARG A 341 -28.51 -29.79 12.05
CA ARG A 341 -28.17 -30.35 10.73
C ARG A 341 -27.14 -29.46 10.03
N GLU A 342 -26.06 -30.09 9.61
CA GLU A 342 -25.20 -29.61 8.52
C GLU A 342 -26.07 -29.43 7.28
N ASN A 343 -26.12 -28.20 6.79
CA ASN A 343 -26.41 -27.85 5.42
C ASN A 343 -26.00 -26.39 5.30
N ASP A 344 -24.72 -26.16 5.03
CA ASP A 344 -24.28 -24.86 4.55
C ASP A 344 -23.76 -25.05 3.13
N SER A 345 -24.69 -24.97 2.18
CA SER A 345 -24.41 -24.50 0.83
C SER A 345 -23.97 -23.04 0.93
N GLY A 346 -22.78 -22.80 1.48
CA GLY A 346 -22.24 -21.49 1.73
C GLY A 346 -21.54 -20.98 0.48
N ALA A 347 -22.16 -20.04 -0.23
CA ALA A 347 -21.40 -19.17 -1.12
C ALA A 347 -20.29 -18.52 -0.28
N PRO A 348 -19.01 -18.62 -0.68
CA PRO A 348 -17.93 -18.06 0.13
C PRO A 348 -18.17 -16.57 0.36
N HIS A 349 -18.12 -16.11 1.62
CA HIS A 349 -18.19 -14.69 1.92
C HIS A 349 -17.12 -13.93 1.11
N ASP A 350 -17.44 -12.72 0.61
CA ASP A 350 -16.56 -11.87 -0.22
C ASP A 350 -15.13 -11.74 0.33
N THR A 351 -14.96 -11.79 1.65
CA THR A 351 -13.66 -11.71 2.33
C THR A 351 -12.73 -12.88 2.01
N THR A 352 -13.28 -14.04 1.65
CA THR A 352 -12.56 -15.26 1.29
C THR A 352 -12.32 -15.33 -0.22
N ILE A 353 -13.18 -14.68 -1.01
CA ILE A 353 -13.12 -14.71 -2.48
C ILE A 353 -11.89 -13.94 -2.98
N TYR A 354 -11.64 -12.75 -2.44
CA TYR A 354 -10.56 -11.87 -2.90
C TYR A 354 -9.30 -11.95 -2.02
N HIS A 355 -9.16 -13.03 -1.24
CA HIS A 355 -7.99 -13.23 -0.39
C HIS A 355 -6.80 -13.76 -1.20
N PHE A 356 -5.61 -13.20 -0.97
CA PHE A 356 -4.36 -13.69 -1.56
C PHE A 356 -3.57 -14.55 -0.57
N ILE A 357 -3.28 -15.80 -0.96
CA ILE A 357 -2.44 -16.72 -0.17
C ILE A 357 -0.97 -16.34 -0.35
N LYS A 358 -0.42 -15.67 0.66
CA LYS A 358 0.92 -15.08 0.63
C LYS A 358 2.06 -16.09 0.75
N ASP A 359 1.87 -17.19 1.48
CA ASP A 359 2.92 -18.20 1.65
C ASP A 359 3.06 -19.06 0.39
N TYR A 360 4.22 -18.99 -0.27
CA TYR A 360 4.49 -19.73 -1.50
C TYR A 360 4.35 -21.25 -1.33
N ARG A 361 4.54 -21.78 -0.11
CA ARG A 361 4.49 -23.22 0.17
C ARG A 361 3.08 -23.79 0.02
N VAL A 362 2.07 -22.95 0.22
CA VAL A 362 0.64 -23.31 0.12
C VAL A 362 -0.06 -22.61 -1.04
N ASN A 363 0.59 -21.63 -1.70
CA ASN A 363 0.05 -20.98 -2.89
C ASN A 363 0.02 -21.93 -4.09
N GLN A 364 -1.14 -22.01 -4.74
CA GLN A 364 -1.38 -22.99 -5.80
C GLN A 364 -0.60 -22.69 -7.09
N LEU A 365 -0.43 -21.41 -7.46
CA LEU A 365 0.38 -21.03 -8.63
C LEU A 365 1.85 -21.39 -8.39
N SER A 366 2.41 -21.03 -7.22
CA SER A 366 3.79 -21.35 -6.85
C SER A 366 4.08 -22.85 -6.97
N ARG A 367 3.17 -23.68 -6.47
CA ARG A 367 3.29 -25.14 -6.59
C ARG A 367 3.24 -25.62 -8.05
N CYS A 368 2.25 -25.17 -8.83
CA CYS A 368 2.11 -25.58 -10.23
C CYS A 368 3.29 -25.10 -11.09
N LEU A 369 3.81 -23.91 -10.83
CA LEU A 369 4.99 -23.36 -11.50
C LEU A 369 6.20 -24.26 -11.27
N LYS A 370 6.45 -24.65 -10.01
CA LYS A 370 7.51 -25.59 -9.65
C LYS A 370 7.32 -26.93 -10.36
N GLU A 371 6.14 -27.54 -10.28
CA GLU A 371 5.85 -28.82 -10.95
C GLU A 371 6.11 -28.76 -12.46
N LYS A 372 5.62 -27.70 -13.14
CA LYS A 372 5.84 -27.49 -14.57
C LYS A 372 7.32 -27.35 -14.89
N ILE A 373 8.09 -26.57 -14.13
CA ILE A 373 9.55 -26.44 -14.29
C ILE A 373 10.25 -27.80 -14.12
N TYR A 374 9.90 -28.57 -13.09
CA TYR A 374 10.55 -29.86 -12.83
C TYR A 374 10.17 -30.94 -13.85
N SER A 375 9.03 -30.81 -14.53
CA SER A 375 8.64 -31.68 -15.66
C SER A 375 9.41 -31.42 -16.97
N LEU A 376 10.08 -30.27 -17.10
CA LEU A 376 10.82 -29.95 -18.32
C LEU A 376 12.00 -30.92 -18.53
N SER A 377 12.28 -31.28 -19.78
CA SER A 377 13.43 -32.11 -20.18
C SER A 377 14.72 -31.29 -20.27
N ILE A 378 15.10 -30.66 -19.15
CA ILE A 378 16.30 -29.81 -19.01
C ILE A 378 17.15 -30.27 -17.82
N PRO A 379 18.45 -29.92 -17.75
CA PRO A 379 19.31 -30.27 -16.62
C PRO A 379 18.77 -29.78 -15.27
N THR A 380 19.01 -30.54 -14.20
CA THR A 380 18.56 -30.21 -12.84
C THR A 380 19.02 -28.84 -12.38
N GLN A 381 20.27 -28.47 -12.67
CA GLN A 381 20.82 -27.15 -12.34
C GLN A 381 20.00 -26.00 -12.94
N LEU A 382 19.46 -26.18 -14.15
CA LEU A 382 18.61 -25.17 -14.79
C LEU A 382 17.21 -25.14 -14.16
N LYS A 383 16.67 -26.30 -13.75
CA LYS A 383 15.40 -26.37 -13.00
C LYS A 383 15.50 -25.64 -11.67
N ASP A 384 16.60 -25.86 -10.97
CA ASP A 384 16.89 -25.21 -9.70
C ASP A 384 17.05 -23.71 -9.92
N PHE A 385 17.82 -23.28 -10.93
CA PHE A 385 17.95 -21.85 -11.27
C PHE A 385 16.61 -21.18 -11.61
N LEU A 386 15.71 -21.86 -12.33
CA LEU A 386 14.38 -21.35 -12.66
C LEU A 386 13.44 -21.33 -11.44
N THR A 387 13.68 -22.16 -10.43
CA THR A 387 12.82 -22.28 -9.24
C THR A 387 13.31 -21.44 -8.06
N LEU A 388 14.62 -21.34 -7.86
CA LEU A 388 15.26 -20.61 -6.76
C LEU A 388 14.93 -19.13 -6.88
N LEU A 389 14.06 -18.66 -6.00
CA LEU A 389 13.89 -17.26 -5.66
C LEU A 389 15.20 -16.80 -5.05
N ILE A 390 16.08 -16.25 -5.90
CA ILE A 390 17.21 -15.38 -5.56
C ILE A 390 17.93 -15.83 -4.27
N PHE A 391 18.93 -16.71 -4.39
CA PHE A 391 19.96 -16.68 -3.36
C PHE A 391 20.57 -15.29 -3.42
N ILE A 392 20.34 -14.55 -2.34
CA ILE A 392 21.16 -13.51 -1.79
C ILE A 392 22.58 -13.70 -2.32
N LEU A 393 23.08 -12.71 -3.05
CA LEU A 393 24.49 -12.39 -3.07
C LEU A 393 24.89 -12.15 -1.60
N LEU A 394 25.07 -13.21 -0.82
CA LEU A 394 25.87 -13.13 0.38
C LEU A 394 27.23 -12.70 -0.15
N PRO A 395 27.81 -11.59 0.33
CA PRO A 395 29.18 -11.27 -0.03
C PRO A 395 30.00 -12.52 0.25
N ASN A 396 30.79 -12.95 -0.73
CA ASN A 396 31.85 -13.90 -0.48
C ASN A 396 32.63 -13.42 0.76
N VAL A 397 32.98 -14.39 1.60
CA VAL A 397 34.01 -14.33 2.65
C VAL A 397 35.13 -13.36 2.30
#